data_AF-A0A8T2DAH9-F1
#
_entry.id   AF-A0A8T2DAH9-F1
#
_cell.length_a   1.000
_cell.length_b   1.000
_cell.length_c   1.000
_cell.angle_alpha   90.00
_cell.angle_beta   90.00
_cell.angle_gamma   90.00
#
_symmetry.space_group_name_H-M   'P 1'
#
loop_
_entity.id
_entity.type
_entity.pdbx_description
1 polymer ?
#
loop_
_entity_poly.entity_id
_entity_poly.type
_entity_poly.pdbx_seq_one_letter_code
_entity_poly.pdbx_strand_id
1 'polypeptide(L)'
;MRIITRFHHSDIRRLLLGIIVIAGFVVLLVQCFGIPCRNSFCLSPIKVSVIELTNSNVTQVSVMNYTNLSDDDDEELENKKEDLDSENDVVISKEKVEMNVSFIAIGNISLRNPKMVVVSSESESDPNSVMIRVKDSRKGNVLSLRRHKQGSAISISQMNSLLIQSLSSFKSPKPRWSSARDSEMLSARSEIEKVSLVHDFLGLNPLVYRNISKFLRSYDLMERKLKIYVYKEGGKPIFHTPMPRGIYASEGWFMKLMESNKKFVVKDPRKAHLFYIPISIKALRSSLGLDFQTPKSLADHLKEYVDLIAGKYKFWNRTGGADHFLVACHDWGNKLTTKTMKNSVRSLCNSNVAQGFRIGTDTALPVTYIRSSEAPLEYLGGKTSSERKILAFFAGSMHGYLRLILVKLWENKEPDMKIFGPMPRDPKSKKQYREYMKSSRYCICARGYEVHTPRVVEAIINECVPVIIADNYVPPFFEVLNWEEFAVFVEEKDIPNLRNILLSIPDDRYIGMQARVKAVQQHFLWHKKPVKFDQFHMILHSIWYSRVHRIKTR
;
A
#
# COMPACT_ATOMS: atom_id res chain seq x y z
N MET A 1 -54.56 -31.30 -20.14
CA MET A 1 -54.82 -32.50 -19.32
C MET A 1 -53.97 -32.39 -18.07
N ARG A 2 -54.61 -32.34 -16.89
CA ARG A 2 -54.02 -32.13 -15.55
C ARG A 2 -53.21 -33.35 -15.11
N ILE A 3 -52.06 -33.16 -14.44
CA ILE A 3 -51.67 -33.93 -13.24
C ILE A 3 -50.86 -33.00 -12.31
N ILE A 4 -51.47 -32.58 -11.20
CA ILE A 4 -50.81 -31.96 -10.05
C ILE A 4 -50.68 -33.07 -9.00
N THR A 5 -49.46 -33.46 -8.66
CA THR A 5 -49.18 -34.35 -7.52
C THR A 5 -49.18 -33.52 -6.23
N ARG A 6 -50.23 -33.70 -5.41
CA ARG A 6 -50.28 -33.18 -4.03
C ARG A 6 -49.31 -33.97 -3.18
N PHE A 7 -48.28 -33.32 -2.63
CA PHE A 7 -47.50 -33.87 -1.52
C PHE A 7 -48.37 -33.90 -0.26
N HIS A 8 -48.55 -35.08 0.34
CA HIS A 8 -49.35 -35.24 1.54
C HIS A 8 -48.57 -34.75 2.78
N HIS A 9 -49.28 -34.06 3.66
CA HIS A 9 -48.76 -33.50 4.92
C HIS A 9 -48.10 -34.54 5.85
N SER A 10 -48.35 -35.84 5.62
CA SER A 10 -47.71 -36.96 6.31
C SER A 10 -46.24 -37.16 5.92
N ASP A 11 -45.88 -36.86 4.68
CA ASP A 11 -44.54 -37.15 4.16
C ASP A 11 -43.53 -36.10 4.65
N ILE A 12 -43.97 -34.85 4.76
CA ILE A 12 -43.19 -33.76 5.36
C ILE A 12 -42.97 -34.02 6.86
N ARG A 13 -43.98 -34.54 7.57
CA ARG A 13 -43.85 -34.93 8.99
C ARG A 13 -42.87 -36.09 9.18
N ARG A 14 -42.86 -37.08 8.28
CA ARG A 14 -41.91 -38.20 8.32
C ARG A 14 -40.48 -37.73 8.02
N LEU A 15 -40.30 -36.81 7.08
CA LEU A 15 -38.98 -36.24 6.78
C LEU A 15 -38.43 -35.42 7.94
N LEU A 16 -39.27 -34.58 8.57
CA LEU A 16 -38.89 -33.79 9.74
C LEU A 16 -38.58 -34.66 10.97
N LEU A 17 -39.36 -35.72 11.22
CA LEU A 17 -39.03 -36.68 12.28
C LEU A 17 -37.70 -37.39 12.00
N GLY A 18 -37.43 -37.77 10.75
CA GLY A 18 -36.16 -38.39 10.35
C GLY A 18 -34.96 -37.48 10.62
N ILE A 19 -35.07 -36.19 10.30
CA ILE A 19 -34.00 -35.21 10.54
C ILE A 19 -33.77 -34.99 12.04
N ILE A 20 -34.84 -34.93 12.84
CA ILE A 20 -34.74 -34.75 14.30
C ILE A 20 -34.09 -35.99 14.96
N VAL A 21 -34.44 -37.19 14.52
CA VAL A 21 -33.84 -38.44 15.01
C VAL A 21 -32.37 -38.53 14.65
N ILE A 22 -31.98 -38.15 13.43
CA ILE A 22 -30.57 -38.14 12.99
C ILE A 22 -29.77 -37.08 13.78
N ALA A 23 -30.30 -35.88 13.94
CA ALA A 23 -29.64 -34.82 14.72
C ALA A 23 -29.50 -35.22 16.20
N GLY A 24 -30.53 -35.84 16.78
CA GLY A 24 -30.48 -36.39 18.14
C GLY A 24 -29.43 -37.49 18.29
N PHE A 25 -29.32 -38.39 17.31
CA PHE A 25 -28.32 -39.48 17.33
C PHE A 25 -26.89 -38.95 17.20
N VAL A 26 -26.66 -37.91 16.40
CA VAL A 26 -25.34 -37.26 16.28
C VAL A 26 -24.93 -36.57 17.58
N VAL A 27 -25.87 -35.89 18.25
CA VAL A 27 -25.59 -35.26 19.56
C VAL A 27 -25.32 -36.32 20.63
N LEU A 28 -26.07 -37.43 20.63
CA LEU A 28 -25.84 -38.54 21.56
C LEU A 28 -24.50 -39.23 21.31
N LEU A 29 -24.08 -39.38 20.05
CA LEU A 29 -22.76 -39.93 19.72
C LEU A 29 -21.62 -39.01 20.21
N VAL A 30 -21.78 -37.70 20.12
CA VAL A 30 -20.81 -36.72 20.62
C VAL A 30 -20.75 -36.70 22.16
N GLN A 31 -21.88 -36.96 22.83
CA GLN A 31 -21.95 -36.99 24.31
C GLN A 31 -21.53 -38.33 24.90
N CYS A 32 -21.81 -39.46 24.23
CA CYS A 32 -21.51 -40.81 24.73
C CYS A 32 -20.10 -41.30 24.35
N PHE A 33 -19.55 -40.85 23.22
CA PHE A 33 -18.19 -41.18 22.79
C PHE A 33 -17.36 -39.91 22.81
N GLY A 34 -16.91 -39.50 23.99
CA GLY A 34 -16.01 -38.36 24.15
C GLY A 34 -14.77 -38.51 23.26
N ILE A 35 -14.78 -37.84 22.10
CA ILE A 35 -13.65 -37.81 21.18
C ILE A 35 -12.59 -36.88 21.81
N PRO A 36 -11.35 -37.37 22.05
CA PRO A 36 -10.31 -36.55 22.64
C PRO A 36 -9.79 -35.54 21.61
N CYS A 37 -10.19 -34.27 21.74
CA CYS A 37 -9.49 -33.16 21.09
C CYS A 37 -8.12 -32.97 21.75
N ARG A 38 -7.07 -33.53 21.15
CA ARG A 38 -5.67 -33.31 21.56
C ARG A 38 -4.95 -32.40 20.55
N ASN A 39 -4.76 -31.14 20.96
CA ASN A 39 -3.75 -30.14 20.60
C ASN A 39 -3.14 -30.09 19.18
N SER A 40 -3.28 -28.93 18.52
CA SER A 40 -2.18 -27.94 18.43
C SER A 40 -2.62 -26.65 17.72
N PHE A 41 -3.31 -25.77 18.44
CA PHE A 41 -3.36 -24.33 18.13
C PHE A 41 -2.68 -23.58 19.28
N CYS A 42 -1.44 -23.19 19.05
CA CYS A 42 -0.79 -22.09 19.77
C CYS A 42 -0.24 -21.14 18.72
N LEU A 43 -1.11 -20.28 18.19
CA LEU A 43 -0.66 -19.01 17.62
C LEU A 43 -0.09 -18.20 18.79
N SER A 44 1.21 -17.99 18.76
CA SER A 44 1.89 -17.22 19.81
C SER A 44 1.42 -15.77 19.70
N PRO A 45 0.89 -15.17 20.79
CA PRO A 45 0.73 -13.73 20.83
C PRO A 45 2.12 -13.09 20.71
N ILE A 46 2.27 -12.10 19.83
CA ILE A 46 3.46 -11.25 19.86
C ILE A 46 3.36 -10.41 21.14
N LYS A 47 4.02 -10.87 22.21
CA LYS A 47 4.26 -10.06 23.41
C LYS A 47 5.30 -9.00 23.05
N VAL A 48 4.88 -7.74 22.98
CA VAL A 48 5.80 -6.60 23.05
C VAL A 48 5.86 -6.17 24.51
N SER A 49 6.92 -6.55 25.21
CA SER A 49 7.20 -6.02 26.55
C SER A 49 7.98 -4.71 26.40
N VAL A 50 7.38 -3.61 26.83
CA VAL A 50 8.10 -2.36 27.07
C VAL A 50 8.65 -2.45 28.48
N ILE A 51 9.98 -2.41 28.63
CA ILE A 51 10.62 -2.27 29.93
C ILE A 51 10.56 -0.79 30.28
N GLU A 52 9.71 -0.45 31.24
CA GLU A 52 9.72 0.85 31.88
C GLU A 52 10.61 0.71 33.12
N LEU A 53 11.78 1.35 33.10
CA LEU A 53 12.66 1.43 34.27
C LEU A 53 12.11 2.51 35.20
N THR A 54 11.12 2.15 36.00
CA THR A 54 10.73 2.92 37.18
C THR A 54 10.93 2.04 38.39
N ASN A 55 11.86 2.46 39.26
CA ASN A 55 12.00 1.90 40.59
C ASN A 55 10.66 2.02 41.33
N SER A 56 10.36 0.99 42.13
CA SER A 56 9.24 0.79 43.05
C SER A 56 8.02 0.01 42.52
N ASN A 57 7.83 -1.14 43.18
CA ASN A 57 6.89 -2.23 42.97
C ASN A 57 5.41 -1.78 42.92
N VAL A 58 4.72 -1.96 41.79
CA VAL A 58 3.36 -2.55 41.67
C VAL A 58 3.16 -2.99 40.20
N THR A 59 2.85 -4.26 39.98
CA THR A 59 2.61 -4.84 38.65
C THR A 59 1.10 -4.87 38.36
N GLN A 60 0.58 -3.99 37.50
CA GLN A 60 -0.70 -4.21 36.83
C GLN A 60 -0.44 -4.49 35.34
N VAL A 61 -0.82 -5.69 34.91
CA VAL A 61 -0.70 -6.15 33.53
C VAL A 61 -2.01 -5.84 32.80
N SER A 62 -2.06 -4.78 32.00
CA SER A 62 -3.15 -4.58 31.05
C SER A 62 -2.81 -5.31 29.74
N VAL A 63 -3.48 -6.44 29.49
CA VAL A 63 -3.42 -7.17 28.23
C VAL A 63 -4.40 -6.51 27.25
N MET A 64 -3.90 -5.81 26.22
CA MET A 64 -4.73 -5.47 25.06
C MET A 64 -4.62 -6.58 24.01
N ASN A 65 -5.71 -7.32 23.83
CA ASN A 65 -5.85 -8.27 22.73
C ASN A 65 -6.31 -7.52 21.48
N TYR A 66 -5.55 -7.61 20.40
CA TYR A 66 -6.03 -7.29 19.06
C TYR A 66 -6.28 -8.61 18.32
N THR A 67 -7.55 -8.92 18.06
CA THR A 67 -7.94 -9.97 17.13
C THR A 67 -7.66 -9.53 15.69
N ASN A 68 -7.17 -10.47 14.88
CA ASN A 68 -7.01 -10.27 13.43
C ASN A 68 -8.39 -10.07 12.80
N LEU A 69 -8.77 -8.82 12.57
CA LEU A 69 -9.78 -8.44 11.60
C LEU A 69 -9.04 -7.77 10.45
N SER A 70 -8.80 -8.52 9.38
CA SER A 70 -8.66 -7.91 8.06
C SER A 70 -9.93 -7.12 7.79
N ASP A 71 -9.81 -5.85 7.40
CA ASP A 71 -10.92 -4.97 6.97
C ASP A 71 -11.61 -5.48 5.67
N ASP A 72 -11.53 -6.78 5.36
CA ASP A 72 -12.10 -7.38 4.15
C ASP A 72 -13.58 -7.79 4.29
N ASP A 73 -14.15 -7.86 5.51
CA ASP A 73 -15.47 -8.50 5.73
C ASP A 73 -16.64 -7.58 6.12
N ASP A 74 -16.46 -6.26 6.32
CA ASP A 74 -17.52 -5.43 6.93
C ASP A 74 -18.44 -4.66 5.96
N GLU A 75 -18.22 -4.64 4.64
CA GLU A 75 -19.15 -3.95 3.71
C GLU A 75 -20.36 -4.79 3.27
N GLU A 76 -20.41 -6.11 3.56
CA GLU A 76 -21.55 -6.96 3.16
C GLU A 76 -22.70 -7.02 4.20
N LEU A 77 -22.47 -6.50 5.41
CA LEU A 77 -23.43 -6.54 6.53
C LEU A 77 -24.35 -5.31 6.63
N GLU A 78 -24.07 -4.21 5.91
CA GLU A 78 -24.90 -2.99 5.94
C GLU A 78 -26.24 -3.12 5.19
N ASN A 79 -26.47 -4.19 4.43
CA ASN A 79 -27.73 -4.41 3.70
C ASN A 79 -28.81 -5.21 4.47
N LYS A 80 -28.65 -5.46 5.79
CA LYS A 80 -29.57 -6.32 6.55
C LYS A 80 -30.00 -5.84 7.94
N LYS A 81 -29.86 -4.55 8.27
CA LYS A 81 -30.40 -4.00 9.53
C LYS A 81 -31.20 -2.73 9.30
N GLU A 82 -32.38 -2.89 8.71
CA GLU A 82 -33.55 -2.15 9.15
C GLU A 82 -34.35 -3.12 10.04
N ASP A 83 -34.96 -2.55 11.08
CA ASP A 83 -35.81 -3.19 12.11
C ASP A 83 -35.08 -3.93 13.25
N LEU A 84 -34.92 -3.24 14.39
CA LEU A 84 -35.67 -3.51 15.63
C LEU A 84 -35.06 -2.75 16.82
N ASP A 85 -35.92 -1.97 17.49
CA ASP A 85 -35.71 -1.32 18.79
C ASP A 85 -35.43 -2.32 19.91
N SER A 86 -34.62 -1.92 20.89
CA SER A 86 -34.99 -1.88 22.32
C SER A 86 -33.79 -1.59 23.24
N GLU A 87 -34.14 -0.94 24.34
CA GLU A 87 -33.34 -0.38 25.43
C GLU A 87 -32.38 -1.38 26.11
N ASN A 88 -31.28 -0.85 26.65
CA ASN A 88 -30.94 -1.00 28.08
C ASN A 88 -29.73 -0.13 28.47
N ASP A 89 -29.92 0.64 29.54
CA ASP A 89 -28.94 1.47 30.23
C ASP A 89 -27.88 0.63 30.97
N VAL A 90 -26.61 1.08 30.96
CA VAL A 90 -25.64 0.78 32.03
C VAL A 90 -24.74 2.00 32.28
N VAL A 91 -24.82 2.50 33.51
CA VAL A 91 -24.01 3.56 34.13
C VAL A 91 -22.64 3.02 34.53
N ILE A 92 -21.54 3.72 34.23
CA ILE A 92 -20.26 3.56 34.95
C ILE A 92 -19.61 4.92 35.23
N SER A 93 -19.22 5.08 36.49
CA SER A 93 -18.70 6.23 37.20
C SER A 93 -17.31 6.70 36.76
N LYS A 94 -17.09 8.02 36.87
CA LYS A 94 -15.79 8.69 36.75
C LYS A 94 -15.06 8.66 38.09
N GLU A 95 -13.79 8.26 38.09
CA GLU A 95 -12.86 8.68 39.14
C GLU A 95 -11.62 9.35 38.54
N LYS A 96 -11.23 10.43 39.21
CA LYS A 96 -10.23 11.44 38.86
C LYS A 96 -8.98 11.11 39.68
N VAL A 97 -7.80 11.03 39.07
CA VAL A 97 -6.53 10.95 39.80
C VAL A 97 -5.63 12.09 39.35
N GLU A 98 -5.36 13.01 40.27
CA GLU A 98 -4.35 14.06 40.15
C GLU A 98 -3.00 13.52 40.63
N MET A 99 -1.91 13.84 39.92
CA MET A 99 -0.55 13.64 40.42
C MET A 99 0.26 14.93 40.23
N ASN A 100 0.75 15.46 41.36
CA ASN A 100 1.74 16.54 41.43
C ASN A 100 3.13 16.01 41.10
N VAL A 101 3.91 16.77 40.32
CA VAL A 101 5.34 16.54 40.14
C VAL A 101 6.09 17.86 40.40
N SER A 102 7.00 17.83 41.38
CA SER A 102 7.93 18.90 41.68
C SER A 102 9.14 18.85 40.74
N PHE A 103 9.57 20.02 40.26
CA PHE A 103 10.74 20.17 39.39
C PHE A 103 12.01 20.41 40.23
N ILE A 104 13.10 19.75 39.88
CA ILE A 104 14.46 20.17 40.25
C ILE A 104 15.20 20.48 38.94
N ALA A 105 15.60 21.75 38.81
CA ALA A 105 16.35 22.29 37.68
C ALA A 105 17.86 22.26 37.96
N ILE A 106 18.65 21.78 37.00
CA ILE A 106 20.08 22.07 36.80
C ILE A 106 20.29 21.88 35.28
N GLY A 107 20.89 22.74 34.45
CA GLY A 107 21.79 23.87 34.60
C GLY A 107 22.74 23.81 33.39
N ASN A 108 22.72 24.83 32.53
CA ASN A 108 23.42 24.94 31.24
C ASN A 108 24.92 24.61 31.24
N ILE A 109 25.43 23.98 30.18
CA ILE A 109 26.75 24.30 29.59
C ILE A 109 26.67 24.28 28.05
N SER A 110 27.14 25.38 27.46
CA SER A 110 27.33 25.64 26.02
C SER A 110 28.82 25.51 25.68
N LEU A 111 29.15 25.02 24.47
CA LEU A 111 30.00 25.72 23.47
C LEU A 111 30.64 24.77 22.43
N ARG A 112 30.37 25.12 21.15
CA ARG A 112 31.25 25.15 19.94
C ARG A 112 31.96 23.89 19.39
N ASN A 113 31.73 23.69 18.08
CA ASN A 113 32.53 22.91 17.12
C ASN A 113 33.99 23.41 17.00
N PRO A 114 34.93 22.55 16.54
CA PRO A 114 35.35 22.66 15.13
C PRO A 114 35.60 21.31 14.39
N LYS A 115 35.71 21.43 13.05
CA LYS A 115 36.22 20.47 12.04
C LYS A 115 37.61 19.93 12.47
N MET A 116 38.17 18.79 12.03
CA MET A 116 38.45 18.32 10.65
C MET A 116 39.40 17.09 10.72
N VAL A 117 39.54 16.36 9.59
CA VAL A 117 40.70 15.52 9.16
C VAL A 117 40.79 14.05 9.59
N VAL A 118 40.90 13.20 8.55
CA VAL A 118 41.34 11.80 8.54
C VAL A 118 42.87 11.76 8.45
N VAL A 119 43.56 11.05 9.35
CA VAL A 119 44.87 10.41 9.10
C VAL A 119 44.97 9.13 9.95
N SER A 120 45.49 8.08 9.32
CA SER A 120 45.77 6.72 9.78
C SER A 120 47.17 6.55 10.41
N SER A 121 47.32 5.75 11.48
CA SER A 121 48.51 4.92 11.74
C SER A 121 48.34 4.02 12.98
N GLU A 122 49.02 2.87 12.94
CA GLU A 122 48.96 1.72 13.84
C GLU A 122 49.85 1.82 15.09
N SER A 123 49.52 0.95 16.07
CA SER A 123 50.43 0.15 16.94
C SER A 123 50.95 0.66 18.30
N GLU A 124 50.94 -0.32 19.23
CA GLU A 124 51.72 -0.54 20.48
C GLU A 124 51.36 0.30 21.72
N SER A 125 50.61 -0.25 22.69
CA SER A 125 50.94 -1.22 23.77
C SER A 125 51.73 -0.61 24.93
N ASP A 126 51.05 -0.43 26.07
CA ASP A 126 51.68 -0.18 27.36
C ASP A 126 51.17 -1.22 28.40
N PRO A 127 52.05 -2.00 29.04
CA PRO A 127 51.69 -3.06 29.97
C PRO A 127 51.79 -2.57 31.42
N ASN A 128 50.66 -2.31 32.07
CA ASN A 128 50.41 -2.58 33.50
C ASN A 128 49.11 -1.91 33.99
N SER A 129 48.01 -2.67 34.08
CA SER A 129 47.13 -2.60 35.26
C SER A 129 46.11 -3.75 35.31
N VAL A 130 46.42 -4.71 36.17
CA VAL A 130 45.53 -5.47 37.07
C VAL A 130 44.29 -6.16 36.46
N MET A 131 44.41 -7.47 36.28
CA MET A 131 43.29 -8.41 36.15
C MET A 131 42.46 -8.48 37.44
N ILE A 132 41.21 -8.03 37.39
CA ILE A 132 40.16 -8.48 38.30
C ILE A 132 39.29 -9.50 37.53
N ARG A 133 39.48 -10.79 37.85
CA ARG A 133 38.63 -11.88 37.40
C ARG A 133 37.32 -11.85 38.19
N VAL A 134 36.30 -11.17 37.68
CA VAL A 134 34.91 -11.41 38.09
C VAL A 134 34.28 -12.39 37.10
N LYS A 135 34.03 -13.59 37.59
CA LYS A 135 33.28 -14.64 36.89
C LYS A 135 31.82 -14.25 37.02
N ASP A 136 31.20 -13.71 35.96
CA ASP A 136 29.76 -13.56 35.94
C ASP A 136 29.09 -14.19 34.72
N SER A 137 28.02 -14.86 35.09
CA SER A 137 27.14 -15.76 34.40
C SER A 137 26.48 -15.15 33.16
N ARG A 138 26.28 -16.01 32.17
CA ARG A 138 25.49 -15.72 30.97
C ARG A 138 24.09 -15.25 31.38
N LYS A 139 23.81 -13.95 31.23
CA LYS A 139 22.46 -13.44 31.01
C LYS A 139 22.47 -12.65 29.71
N GLY A 140 21.93 -13.29 28.67
CA GLY A 140 21.77 -12.67 27.36
C GLY A 140 20.90 -11.42 27.46
N ASN A 141 21.38 -10.33 26.86
CA ASN A 141 20.58 -9.14 26.63
C ASN A 141 19.35 -9.51 25.80
N VAL A 142 18.17 -9.46 26.43
CA VAL A 142 16.85 -9.56 25.79
C VAL A 142 16.53 -8.20 25.15
N LEU A 143 17.33 -7.82 24.16
CA LEU A 143 17.02 -6.77 23.18
C LEU A 143 17.28 -7.24 21.74
N SER A 144 17.48 -8.55 21.55
CA SER A 144 17.50 -9.20 20.24
C SER A 144 16.09 -9.58 19.78
N LEU A 145 15.18 -8.61 19.75
CA LEU A 145 13.96 -8.73 18.94
C LEU A 145 14.38 -8.76 17.47
N ARG A 146 14.43 -9.98 16.91
CA ARG A 146 14.63 -10.33 15.49
C ARG A 146 15.11 -9.16 14.63
N ARG A 147 16.41 -8.90 14.67
CA ARG A 147 17.13 -8.30 13.54
C ARG A 147 16.92 -9.25 12.36
N HIS A 148 15.84 -9.08 11.59
CA HIS A 148 15.95 -9.37 10.17
C HIS A 148 17.18 -8.59 9.71
N LYS A 149 18.12 -9.27 9.04
CA LYS A 149 19.21 -8.63 8.28
C LYS A 149 18.56 -7.69 7.25
N GLN A 150 18.10 -6.52 7.67
CA GLN A 150 17.79 -5.41 6.79
C GLN A 150 19.04 -4.56 6.78
N GLY A 151 19.62 -4.37 5.59
CA GLY A 151 20.57 -3.29 5.38
C GLY A 151 19.95 -1.94 5.74
N SER A 152 20.75 -0.88 5.72
CA SER A 152 20.23 0.49 5.82
C SER A 152 19.05 0.68 4.87
N ALA A 153 17.98 1.32 5.34
CA ALA A 153 16.82 1.66 4.51
C ALA A 153 17.27 2.38 3.23
N ILE A 154 16.65 2.04 2.10
CA ILE A 154 16.96 2.65 0.82
C ILE A 154 16.28 4.03 0.79
N SER A 155 17.09 5.08 0.82
CA SER A 155 16.64 6.48 0.75
C SER A 155 16.05 6.84 -0.61
N ILE A 156 15.28 7.93 -0.67
CA ILE A 156 14.71 8.47 -1.91
C ILE A 156 15.79 8.81 -2.96
N SER A 157 16.94 9.33 -2.52
CA SER A 157 18.10 9.60 -3.39
C SER A 157 18.71 8.32 -3.97
N GLN A 158 18.81 7.26 -3.17
CA GLN A 158 19.24 5.95 -3.68
C GLN A 158 18.20 5.37 -4.65
N MET A 159 16.90 5.52 -4.39
CA MET A 159 15.84 5.12 -5.33
C MET A 159 15.91 5.90 -6.65
N ASN A 160 16.20 7.21 -6.60
CA ASN A 160 16.45 8.03 -7.80
C ASN A 160 17.63 7.49 -8.62
N SER A 161 18.72 7.12 -7.93
CA SER A 161 19.90 6.51 -8.57
C SER A 161 19.56 5.16 -9.21
N LEU A 162 18.79 4.31 -8.53
CA LEU A 162 18.32 3.02 -9.05
C LEU A 162 17.43 3.21 -10.30
N LEU A 163 16.59 4.26 -10.33
CA LEU A 163 15.80 4.59 -11.52
C LEU A 163 16.69 4.93 -12.71
N ILE A 164 17.69 5.78 -12.53
CA ILE A 164 18.63 6.14 -13.60
C ILE A 164 19.41 4.90 -14.07
N GLN A 165 19.93 4.10 -13.15
CA GLN A 165 20.65 2.87 -13.46
C GLN A 165 19.78 1.84 -14.19
N SER A 166 18.49 1.78 -13.87
CA SER A 166 17.57 0.84 -14.53
C SER A 166 17.42 1.12 -16.04
N LEU A 167 17.61 2.36 -16.48
CA LEU A 167 17.49 2.74 -17.89
C LEU A 167 18.66 2.24 -18.76
N SER A 168 19.83 2.01 -18.17
CA SER A 168 21.04 1.55 -18.87
C SER A 168 21.32 0.05 -18.69
N SER A 169 20.98 -0.52 -17.53
CA SER A 169 21.37 -1.87 -17.13
C SER A 169 20.30 -2.96 -17.35
N PHE A 170 19.18 -2.62 -17.98
CA PHE A 170 18.01 -3.51 -17.99
C PHE A 170 18.21 -4.83 -18.76
N LYS A 171 17.86 -5.95 -18.10
CA LYS A 171 17.86 -7.29 -18.66
C LYS A 171 16.43 -7.77 -18.96
N SER A 172 15.94 -7.45 -20.16
CA SER A 172 14.75 -8.12 -20.75
C SER A 172 15.13 -9.42 -21.44
N PRO A 173 14.25 -10.44 -21.48
CA PRO A 173 14.36 -11.53 -22.45
C PRO A 173 14.32 -10.97 -23.88
N LYS A 174 15.15 -11.53 -24.77
CA LYS A 174 15.03 -11.23 -26.20
C LYS A 174 13.78 -11.91 -26.76
N PRO A 175 12.97 -11.21 -27.58
CA PRO A 175 11.83 -11.84 -28.24
C PRO A 175 12.26 -13.02 -29.11
N ARG A 176 11.51 -14.12 -29.07
CA ARG A 176 11.72 -15.29 -29.94
C ARG A 176 11.47 -14.98 -31.40
N TRP A 177 10.65 -13.99 -31.74
CA TRP A 177 10.47 -13.48 -33.10
C TRP A 177 10.10 -12.00 -33.08
N SER A 178 10.46 -11.31 -34.16
CA SER A 178 10.24 -9.87 -34.33
C SER A 178 8.76 -9.53 -34.45
N SER A 179 8.40 -8.32 -34.04
CA SER A 179 7.09 -7.72 -34.25
C SER A 179 7.23 -6.27 -34.70
N ALA A 180 6.36 -5.83 -35.62
CA ALA A 180 6.26 -4.43 -35.99
C ALA A 180 6.04 -3.51 -34.76
N ARG A 181 5.33 -4.02 -33.74
CA ARG A 181 5.08 -3.29 -32.48
C ARG A 181 6.37 -3.01 -31.69
N ASP A 182 7.36 -3.90 -31.78
CA ASP A 182 8.65 -3.69 -31.11
C ASP A 182 9.43 -2.55 -31.79
N SER A 183 9.32 -2.44 -33.12
CA SER A 183 9.93 -1.34 -33.89
C SER A 183 9.26 0.00 -33.59
N GLU A 184 7.92 0.02 -33.47
CA GLU A 184 7.16 1.21 -33.05
C GLU A 184 7.56 1.69 -31.65
N MET A 185 7.80 0.77 -30.71
CA MET A 185 8.29 1.11 -29.36
C MET A 185 9.72 1.64 -29.35
N LEU A 186 10.61 1.06 -30.17
CA LEU A 186 11.97 1.58 -30.33
C LEU A 186 11.98 2.99 -30.93
N SER A 187 11.16 3.23 -31.94
CA SER A 187 10.96 4.57 -32.50
C SER A 187 10.49 5.52 -31.40
N ALA A 188 9.46 5.12 -30.63
CA ALA A 188 8.95 5.94 -29.53
C ALA A 188 10.04 6.26 -28.50
N ARG A 189 10.87 5.28 -28.12
CA ARG A 189 12.02 5.50 -27.22
C ARG A 189 12.96 6.56 -27.78
N SER A 190 13.35 6.44 -29.05
CA SER A 190 14.26 7.40 -29.70
C SER A 190 13.65 8.81 -29.75
N GLU A 191 12.36 8.91 -30.06
CA GLU A 191 11.62 10.18 -30.11
C GLU A 191 11.51 10.85 -28.71
N ILE A 192 11.39 10.06 -27.64
CA ILE A 192 11.38 10.57 -26.25
C ILE A 192 12.78 11.04 -25.85
N GLU A 193 13.81 10.28 -26.18
CA GLU A 193 15.20 10.60 -25.82
C GLU A 193 15.70 11.87 -26.51
N LYS A 194 15.25 12.13 -27.75
CA LYS A 194 15.65 13.28 -28.59
C LYS A 194 14.77 14.52 -28.44
N VAL A 195 13.77 14.50 -27.56
CA VAL A 195 12.82 15.62 -27.46
C VAL A 195 13.54 16.91 -27.03
N SER A 196 13.24 18.02 -27.71
CA SER A 196 13.66 19.36 -27.32
C SER A 196 12.85 19.88 -26.12
N LEU A 197 13.27 21.00 -25.55
CA LEU A 197 12.52 21.66 -24.50
C LEU A 197 11.15 22.09 -25.02
N VAL A 198 10.09 21.71 -24.32
CA VAL A 198 8.71 22.13 -24.62
C VAL A 198 8.41 23.37 -23.78
N HIS A 199 7.70 24.34 -24.35
CA HIS A 199 7.28 25.56 -23.66
C HIS A 199 5.76 25.60 -23.36
N ASP A 200 4.95 24.83 -24.10
CA ASP A 200 3.53 24.62 -23.78
C ASP A 200 3.36 23.39 -22.88
N PHE A 201 3.07 23.64 -21.61
CA PHE A 201 2.93 22.60 -20.60
C PHE A 201 1.49 22.10 -20.42
N LEU A 202 0.53 22.54 -21.25
CA LEU A 202 -0.87 22.10 -21.18
C LEU A 202 -1.50 22.24 -19.78
N GLY A 203 -1.16 23.32 -19.08
CA GLY A 203 -1.62 23.59 -17.71
C GLY A 203 -0.93 22.77 -16.62
N LEU A 204 0.11 21.99 -16.95
CA LEU A 204 0.92 21.26 -15.97
C LEU A 204 2.00 22.16 -15.37
N ASN A 205 2.30 21.96 -14.09
CA ASN A 205 3.39 22.66 -13.43
C ASN A 205 4.74 21.94 -13.71
N PRO A 206 5.70 22.53 -14.42
CA PRO A 206 6.96 21.85 -14.77
C PRO A 206 7.80 21.45 -13.56
N LEU A 207 7.65 22.14 -12.42
CA LEU A 207 8.47 21.92 -11.22
C LEU A 207 8.20 20.58 -10.54
N VAL A 208 7.05 19.93 -10.79
CA VAL A 208 6.71 18.65 -10.14
C VAL A 208 7.17 17.43 -10.95
N TYR A 209 7.72 17.64 -12.14
CA TYR A 209 8.20 16.56 -13.01
C TYR A 209 9.71 16.49 -12.99
N ARG A 210 10.25 15.28 -13.10
CA ARG A 210 11.69 15.08 -13.32
C ARG A 210 12.15 15.65 -14.66
N ASN A 211 11.32 15.50 -15.68
CA ASN A 211 11.52 16.08 -17.00
C ASN A 211 10.17 16.16 -17.72
N ILE A 212 9.55 17.35 -17.70
CA ILE A 212 8.22 17.55 -18.26
C ILE A 212 8.19 17.34 -19.78
N SER A 213 9.23 17.75 -20.52
CA SER A 213 9.31 17.58 -21.98
C SER A 213 9.28 16.11 -22.39
N LYS A 214 10.08 15.27 -21.70
CA LYS A 214 10.09 13.81 -21.91
C LYS A 214 8.77 13.17 -21.52
N PHE A 215 8.17 13.61 -20.41
CA PHE A 215 6.85 13.13 -19.99
C PHE A 215 5.78 13.44 -21.04
N LEU A 216 5.65 14.70 -21.45
CA LEU A 216 4.67 15.14 -22.45
C LEU A 216 4.85 14.40 -23.77
N ARG A 217 6.09 14.21 -24.23
CA ARG A 217 6.38 13.43 -25.45
C ARG A 217 6.00 11.97 -25.31
N SER A 218 6.38 11.34 -24.20
CA SER A 218 6.04 9.94 -23.92
C SER A 218 4.54 9.72 -23.83
N TYR A 219 3.83 10.64 -23.17
CA TYR A 219 2.37 10.63 -23.03
C TYR A 219 1.67 10.78 -24.39
N ASP A 220 2.08 11.74 -25.21
CA ASP A 220 1.56 11.94 -26.56
C ASP A 220 1.80 10.71 -27.47
N LEU A 221 2.95 10.06 -27.36
CA LEU A 221 3.22 8.81 -28.07
C LEU A 221 2.36 7.65 -27.56
N MET A 222 2.17 7.54 -26.24
CA MET A 222 1.26 6.56 -25.64
C MET A 222 -0.16 6.75 -26.19
N GLU A 223 -0.69 7.98 -26.16
CA GLU A 223 -2.06 8.26 -26.62
C GLU A 223 -2.30 7.89 -28.08
N ARG A 224 -1.31 8.12 -28.94
CA ARG A 224 -1.42 7.87 -30.38
C ARG A 224 -1.15 6.42 -30.76
N LYS A 225 -0.13 5.80 -30.15
CA LYS A 225 0.39 4.50 -30.59
C LYS A 225 -0.12 3.33 -29.76
N LEU A 226 -0.24 3.46 -28.44
CA LEU A 226 -0.49 2.32 -27.55
C LEU A 226 -1.76 1.55 -27.93
N LYS A 227 -1.61 0.22 -28.01
CA LYS A 227 -2.70 -0.74 -28.24
C LYS A 227 -2.55 -1.92 -27.29
N ILE A 228 -3.63 -2.30 -26.63
CA ILE A 228 -3.63 -3.32 -25.58
C ILE A 228 -4.59 -4.43 -25.99
N TYR A 229 -4.14 -5.66 -25.87
CA TYR A 229 -5.04 -6.81 -25.89
C TYR A 229 -5.34 -7.23 -24.46
N VAL A 230 -6.62 -7.37 -24.13
CA VAL A 230 -7.06 -7.90 -22.85
C VAL A 230 -7.36 -9.38 -23.04
N TYR A 231 -6.69 -10.25 -22.28
CA TYR A 231 -7.02 -11.68 -22.26
C TYR A 231 -8.46 -11.88 -21.80
N LYS A 232 -9.14 -12.91 -22.33
CA LYS A 232 -10.55 -13.21 -22.00
C LYS A 232 -10.68 -14.41 -21.06
N GLU A 233 -9.57 -15.08 -20.81
CA GLU A 233 -9.45 -16.27 -20.00
C GLU A 233 -9.60 -15.94 -18.52
N GLY A 234 -9.87 -16.97 -17.72
CA GLY A 234 -9.99 -16.85 -16.27
C GLY A 234 -11.44 -16.80 -15.79
N GLY A 235 -11.70 -17.47 -14.67
CA GLY A 235 -13.03 -17.53 -14.07
C GLY A 235 -13.35 -16.30 -13.22
N LYS A 236 -14.60 -15.85 -13.28
CA LYS A 236 -15.13 -14.90 -12.27
C LYS A 236 -15.27 -15.60 -10.91
N PRO A 237 -15.12 -14.89 -9.78
CA PRO A 237 -14.90 -13.44 -9.68
C PRO A 237 -13.42 -13.03 -9.71
N ILE A 238 -12.48 -13.98 -9.84
CA ILE A 238 -11.03 -13.69 -9.79
C ILE A 238 -10.59 -12.82 -10.98
N PHE A 239 -11.12 -13.11 -12.17
CA PHE A 239 -10.84 -12.36 -13.38
C PHE A 239 -12.06 -11.56 -13.82
N HIS A 240 -11.84 -10.46 -14.55
CA HIS A 240 -12.91 -9.71 -15.23
C HIS A 240 -14.04 -9.20 -14.32
N THR A 241 -13.75 -9.01 -13.03
CA THR A 241 -14.73 -8.56 -12.04
C THR A 241 -14.15 -7.37 -11.29
N PRO A 242 -14.45 -6.14 -11.74
CA PRO A 242 -13.88 -4.95 -11.13
C PRO A 242 -14.49 -4.68 -9.75
N MET A 243 -13.64 -4.36 -8.77
CA MET A 243 -14.03 -3.92 -7.42
C MET A 243 -13.62 -2.45 -7.20
N PRO A 244 -14.45 -1.46 -7.58
CA PRO A 244 -14.07 -0.04 -7.62
C PRO A 244 -14.25 0.69 -6.28
N ARG A 245 -14.40 -0.02 -5.16
CA ARG A 245 -14.60 0.51 -3.81
C ARG A 245 -13.57 -0.04 -2.83
N GLY A 246 -13.44 0.64 -1.69
CA GLY A 246 -12.51 0.26 -0.62
C GLY A 246 -11.07 0.66 -0.91
N ILE A 247 -10.13 0.15 -0.10
CA ILE A 247 -8.70 0.54 -0.16
C ILE A 247 -7.97 -0.01 -1.39
N TYR A 248 -8.49 -1.08 -1.99
CA TYR A 248 -7.92 -1.72 -3.18
C TYR A 248 -8.61 -1.28 -4.49
N ALA A 249 -9.43 -0.22 -4.42
CA ALA A 249 -10.27 0.24 -5.52
C ALA A 249 -9.49 0.52 -6.82
N SER A 250 -8.22 0.91 -6.73
CA SER A 250 -7.37 1.21 -7.89
C SER A 250 -7.28 0.03 -8.88
N GLU A 251 -7.27 -1.21 -8.38
CA GLU A 251 -7.28 -2.42 -9.21
C GLU A 251 -8.60 -2.54 -10.00
N GLY A 252 -9.73 -2.40 -9.31
CA GLY A 252 -11.05 -2.48 -9.93
C GLY A 252 -11.36 -1.33 -10.89
N TRP A 253 -10.96 -0.10 -10.54
CA TRP A 253 -11.11 1.07 -11.42
C TRP A 253 -10.31 0.90 -12.71
N PHE A 254 -9.04 0.51 -12.62
CA PHE A 254 -8.23 0.26 -13.79
C PHE A 254 -8.83 -0.83 -14.67
N MET A 255 -9.23 -1.97 -14.10
CA MET A 255 -9.84 -3.09 -14.83
C MET A 255 -11.10 -2.63 -15.57
N LYS A 256 -12.05 -1.99 -14.87
CA LYS A 256 -13.30 -1.47 -15.43
C LYS A 256 -13.06 -0.52 -16.61
N LEU A 257 -12.15 0.44 -16.41
CA LEU A 257 -11.87 1.46 -17.41
C LEU A 257 -11.09 0.91 -18.59
N MET A 258 -10.17 -0.04 -18.37
CA MET A 258 -9.39 -0.67 -19.44
C MET A 258 -10.28 -1.55 -20.33
N GLU A 259 -11.09 -2.43 -19.75
CA GLU A 259 -11.92 -3.37 -20.51
C GLU A 259 -12.98 -2.68 -21.38
N SER A 260 -13.47 -1.52 -20.94
CA SER A 260 -14.44 -0.71 -21.69
C SER A 260 -13.78 0.31 -22.64
N ASN A 261 -12.45 0.41 -22.68
CA ASN A 261 -11.75 1.46 -23.40
C ASN A 261 -11.69 1.21 -24.92
N LYS A 262 -12.32 2.10 -25.71
CA LYS A 262 -12.32 1.99 -27.19
C LYS A 262 -11.06 2.53 -27.87
N LYS A 263 -10.26 3.37 -27.19
CA LYS A 263 -9.06 4.02 -27.75
C LYS A 263 -7.85 3.08 -27.72
N PHE A 264 -7.65 2.41 -26.59
CA PHE A 264 -6.46 1.59 -26.34
C PHE A 264 -6.70 0.10 -26.63
N VAL A 265 -7.89 -0.45 -26.37
CA VAL A 265 -8.11 -1.89 -26.54
C VAL A 265 -8.28 -2.29 -28.00
N VAL A 266 -7.61 -3.39 -28.38
CA VAL A 266 -7.75 -4.03 -29.70
C VAL A 266 -8.31 -5.43 -29.56
N LYS A 267 -9.17 -5.83 -30.51
CA LYS A 267 -9.71 -7.20 -30.58
C LYS A 267 -8.70 -8.20 -31.14
N ASP A 268 -7.85 -7.77 -32.07
CA ASP A 268 -6.82 -8.61 -32.67
C ASP A 268 -5.51 -8.50 -31.87
N PRO A 269 -5.06 -9.56 -31.19
CA PRO A 269 -3.86 -9.52 -30.38
C PRO A 269 -2.57 -9.25 -31.19
N ARG A 270 -2.58 -9.47 -32.52
CA ARG A 270 -1.44 -9.15 -33.39
C ARG A 270 -1.19 -7.64 -33.50
N LYS A 271 -2.20 -6.82 -33.20
CA LYS A 271 -2.11 -5.35 -33.22
C LYS A 271 -1.66 -4.77 -31.87
N ALA A 272 -1.52 -5.61 -30.84
CA ALA A 272 -1.26 -5.17 -29.48
C ALA A 272 0.23 -4.95 -29.20
N HIS A 273 0.51 -3.84 -28.54
CA HIS A 273 1.80 -3.48 -27.96
C HIS A 273 2.04 -4.17 -26.62
N LEU A 274 0.96 -4.33 -25.85
CA LEU A 274 0.96 -4.87 -24.49
C LEU A 274 -0.25 -5.80 -24.29
N PHE A 275 -0.09 -6.74 -23.37
CA PHE A 275 -1.11 -7.74 -23.04
C PHE A 275 -1.52 -7.60 -21.57
N TYR A 276 -2.78 -7.24 -21.33
CA TYR A 276 -3.32 -7.09 -19.99
C TYR A 276 -3.85 -8.41 -19.45
N ILE A 277 -3.46 -8.76 -18.23
CA ILE A 277 -4.04 -9.86 -17.45
C ILE A 277 -5.01 -9.26 -16.42
N PRO A 278 -6.34 -9.38 -16.64
CA PRO A 278 -7.38 -8.75 -15.82
C PRO A 278 -7.68 -9.58 -14.57
N ILE A 279 -6.66 -9.82 -13.76
CA ILE A 279 -6.76 -10.52 -12.47
C ILE A 279 -7.03 -9.53 -11.34
N SER A 280 -7.87 -9.92 -10.40
CA SER A 280 -8.00 -9.25 -9.11
C SER A 280 -7.30 -10.07 -8.03
N ILE A 281 -6.26 -9.51 -7.40
CA ILE A 281 -5.57 -10.18 -6.29
C ILE A 281 -6.45 -10.21 -5.04
N LYS A 282 -7.30 -9.19 -4.85
CA LYS A 282 -8.32 -9.20 -3.79
C LYS A 282 -9.29 -10.35 -3.99
N ALA A 283 -9.91 -10.46 -5.17
CA ALA A 283 -10.85 -11.55 -5.46
C ALA A 283 -10.18 -12.93 -5.41
N LEU A 284 -8.95 -13.05 -5.91
CA LEU A 284 -8.15 -14.27 -5.76
C LEU A 284 -8.02 -14.69 -4.28
N ARG A 285 -7.70 -13.74 -3.41
CA ARG A 285 -7.55 -13.98 -1.98
C ARG A 285 -8.87 -14.35 -1.31
N SER A 286 -9.95 -13.66 -1.63
CA SER A 286 -11.28 -13.90 -1.03
C SER A 286 -11.90 -15.20 -1.52
N SER A 287 -11.87 -15.48 -2.83
CA SER A 287 -12.52 -16.65 -3.42
C SER A 287 -11.81 -17.97 -3.13
N LEU A 288 -10.48 -17.97 -3.09
CA LEU A 288 -9.71 -19.17 -2.77
C LEU A 288 -9.33 -19.22 -1.28
N GLY A 289 -9.62 -18.19 -0.50
CA GLY A 289 -9.11 -18.03 0.86
C GLY A 289 -9.64 -19.02 1.89
N LEU A 290 -10.78 -19.67 1.61
CA LEU A 290 -11.36 -20.72 2.46
C LEU A 290 -10.71 -22.10 2.19
N ASP A 291 -10.38 -22.39 0.93
CA ASP A 291 -9.82 -23.70 0.52
C ASP A 291 -8.28 -23.70 0.38
N PHE A 292 -7.65 -22.53 0.30
CA PHE A 292 -6.22 -22.37 0.02
C PHE A 292 -5.54 -21.42 1.03
N GLN A 293 -5.06 -22.00 2.13
CA GLN A 293 -4.56 -21.25 3.29
C GLN A 293 -3.15 -20.65 3.14
N THR A 294 -2.48 -20.77 1.98
CA THR A 294 -1.09 -20.30 1.84
C THR A 294 -0.88 -19.36 0.65
N PRO A 295 0.04 -18.37 0.76
CA PRO A 295 0.47 -17.57 -0.39
C PRO A 295 1.05 -18.38 -1.56
N LYS A 296 1.45 -19.65 -1.33
CA LYS A 296 1.99 -20.51 -2.37
C LYS A 296 0.89 -20.98 -3.32
N SER A 297 -0.21 -21.50 -2.79
CA SER A 297 -1.33 -21.98 -3.60
C SER A 297 -1.97 -20.88 -4.46
N LEU A 298 -2.05 -19.64 -3.95
CA LEU A 298 -2.51 -18.51 -4.76
C LEU A 298 -1.52 -18.15 -5.90
N ALA A 299 -0.22 -18.31 -5.65
CA ALA A 299 0.80 -18.12 -6.70
C ALA A 299 0.77 -19.25 -7.74
N ASP A 300 0.44 -20.47 -7.32
CA ASP A 300 0.26 -21.62 -8.21
C ASP A 300 -0.97 -21.42 -9.12
N HIS A 301 -2.09 -20.88 -8.60
CA HIS A 301 -3.24 -20.50 -9.44
C HIS A 301 -2.89 -19.45 -10.51
N LEU A 302 -2.09 -18.44 -10.15
CA LEU A 302 -1.58 -17.48 -11.13
C LEU A 302 -0.68 -18.15 -12.18
N LYS A 303 0.11 -19.15 -11.77
CA LYS A 303 0.93 -19.94 -12.68
C LYS A 303 0.07 -20.76 -13.65
N GLU A 304 -0.96 -21.44 -13.17
CA GLU A 304 -1.91 -22.19 -14.01
C GLU A 304 -2.57 -21.29 -15.06
N TYR A 305 -2.99 -20.09 -14.66
CA TYR A 305 -3.52 -19.10 -15.61
C TYR A 305 -2.48 -18.70 -16.67
N VAL A 306 -1.24 -18.45 -16.26
CA VAL A 306 -0.15 -18.11 -17.18
C VAL A 306 0.14 -19.27 -18.14
N ASP A 307 0.15 -20.51 -17.66
CA ASP A 307 0.34 -21.70 -18.50
C ASP A 307 -0.80 -21.85 -19.50
N LEU A 308 -2.05 -21.58 -19.09
CA LEU A 308 -3.23 -21.55 -19.97
C LEU A 308 -3.05 -20.54 -21.12
N ILE A 309 -2.73 -19.28 -20.81
CA ILE A 309 -2.55 -18.26 -21.86
C ILE A 309 -1.31 -18.52 -22.73
N ALA A 310 -0.26 -19.12 -22.17
CA ALA A 310 0.94 -19.49 -22.91
C ALA A 310 0.72 -20.67 -23.85
N GLY A 311 -0.13 -21.63 -23.47
CA GLY A 311 -0.54 -22.76 -24.31
C GLY A 311 -1.52 -22.33 -25.41
N LYS A 312 -2.46 -21.43 -25.09
CA LYS A 312 -3.48 -20.96 -26.04
C LYS A 312 -2.98 -19.89 -27.01
N TYR A 313 -2.04 -19.04 -26.58
CA TYR A 313 -1.55 -17.91 -27.35
C TYR A 313 -0.03 -17.88 -27.47
N LYS A 314 0.47 -17.56 -28.67
CA LYS A 314 1.91 -17.43 -28.92
C LYS A 314 2.59 -16.24 -28.21
N PHE A 315 1.83 -15.25 -27.74
CA PHE A 315 2.39 -13.96 -27.30
C PHE A 315 3.18 -14.05 -25.99
N TRP A 316 2.74 -14.84 -25.01
CA TRP A 316 3.49 -15.04 -23.77
C TRP A 316 4.87 -15.64 -24.04
N ASN A 317 4.90 -16.73 -24.81
CA ASN A 317 6.13 -17.45 -25.17
C ASN A 317 7.07 -16.63 -26.05
N ARG A 318 6.56 -15.62 -26.75
CA ARG A 318 7.36 -14.71 -27.58
C ARG A 318 8.37 -13.95 -26.75
N THR A 319 7.95 -13.39 -25.62
CA THR A 319 8.75 -12.46 -24.81
C THR A 319 9.07 -13.01 -23.42
N GLY A 320 8.57 -14.20 -23.10
CA GLY A 320 8.57 -14.73 -21.73
C GLY A 320 7.78 -13.85 -20.76
N GLY A 321 6.72 -13.20 -21.24
CA GLY A 321 5.86 -12.31 -20.47
C GLY A 321 6.32 -10.85 -20.38
N ALA A 322 7.35 -10.42 -21.12
CA ALA A 322 7.93 -9.08 -20.99
C ALA A 322 7.09 -7.94 -21.62
N ASP A 323 6.11 -8.28 -22.47
CA ASP A 323 5.07 -7.39 -22.99
C ASP A 323 3.72 -7.60 -22.30
N HIS A 324 3.70 -8.35 -21.19
CA HIS A 324 2.52 -8.56 -20.36
C HIS A 324 2.55 -7.66 -19.15
N PHE A 325 1.36 -7.31 -18.66
CA PHE A 325 1.23 -6.54 -17.44
C PHE A 325 -0.03 -6.92 -16.64
N LEU A 326 0.02 -6.60 -15.35
CA LEU A 326 -1.10 -6.67 -14.42
C LEU A 326 -1.11 -5.44 -13.52
N VAL A 327 -2.27 -5.18 -12.94
CA VAL A 327 -2.46 -4.19 -11.88
C VAL A 327 -2.90 -4.95 -10.63
N ALA A 328 -2.18 -4.77 -9.54
CA ALA A 328 -2.45 -5.46 -8.28
C ALA A 328 -2.29 -4.51 -7.10
N CYS A 329 -3.39 -4.18 -6.42
CA CYS A 329 -3.34 -3.27 -5.29
C CYS A 329 -3.28 -3.98 -3.92
N HIS A 330 -3.73 -5.22 -3.84
CA HIS A 330 -3.65 -5.97 -2.59
C HIS A 330 -2.19 -6.19 -2.14
N ASP A 331 -1.96 -6.24 -0.83
CA ASP A 331 -0.63 -6.37 -0.19
C ASP A 331 0.22 -7.52 -0.74
N TRP A 332 -0.45 -8.62 -1.10
CA TRP A 332 0.17 -9.84 -1.60
C TRP A 332 0.54 -9.77 -3.09
N GLY A 333 0.14 -8.72 -3.82
CA GLY A 333 0.39 -8.57 -5.25
C GLY A 333 1.86 -8.76 -5.61
N ASN A 334 2.77 -8.14 -4.86
CA ASN A 334 4.21 -8.31 -5.08
C ASN A 334 4.65 -9.78 -4.87
N LYS A 335 4.29 -10.36 -3.72
CA LYS A 335 4.66 -11.74 -3.35
C LYS A 335 4.17 -12.79 -4.35
N LEU A 336 2.92 -12.70 -4.79
CA LEU A 336 2.31 -13.69 -5.68
C LEU A 336 2.88 -13.62 -7.11
N THR A 337 3.28 -12.43 -7.54
CA THR A 337 3.69 -12.19 -8.93
C THR A 337 5.21 -12.30 -9.14
N THR A 338 6.01 -12.28 -8.08
CA THR A 338 7.49 -12.22 -8.14
C THR A 338 8.12 -13.31 -8.99
N LYS A 339 7.58 -14.53 -8.98
CA LYS A 339 8.15 -15.65 -9.76
C LYS A 339 7.53 -15.77 -11.14
N THR A 340 6.22 -16.00 -11.21
CA THR A 340 5.49 -16.29 -12.45
C THR A 340 5.52 -15.10 -13.41
N MET A 341 5.41 -13.87 -12.88
CA MET A 341 5.34 -12.63 -13.66
C MET A 341 6.66 -11.85 -13.63
N LYS A 342 7.80 -12.52 -13.38
CA LYS A 342 9.10 -11.86 -13.18
C LYS A 342 9.57 -10.98 -14.36
N ASN A 343 9.09 -11.23 -15.57
CA ASN A 343 9.47 -10.42 -16.74
C ASN A 343 8.44 -9.35 -17.07
N SER A 344 7.21 -9.51 -16.58
CA SER A 344 6.09 -8.62 -16.85
C SER A 344 6.23 -7.26 -16.18
N VAL A 345 5.47 -6.28 -16.65
CA VAL A 345 5.27 -5.02 -15.94
C VAL A 345 4.26 -5.28 -14.83
N ARG A 346 4.69 -5.18 -13.57
CA ARG A 346 3.79 -5.33 -12.42
C ARG A 346 3.47 -3.95 -11.88
N SER A 347 2.20 -3.53 -11.97
CA SER A 347 1.75 -2.31 -11.31
C SER A 347 1.25 -2.66 -9.91
N LEU A 348 1.97 -2.25 -8.87
CA LEU A 348 1.83 -2.76 -7.51
C LEU A 348 1.60 -1.63 -6.51
N CYS A 349 0.60 -1.77 -5.64
CA CYS A 349 0.45 -0.85 -4.49
C CYS A 349 1.55 -1.10 -3.46
N ASN A 350 1.89 -2.37 -3.18
CA ASN A 350 3.07 -2.71 -2.39
C ASN A 350 4.37 -2.56 -3.19
N SER A 351 4.86 -1.32 -3.24
CA SER A 351 6.05 -0.91 -3.98
C SER A 351 7.32 -0.82 -3.10
N ASN A 352 7.56 -1.87 -2.31
CA ASN A 352 8.71 -1.96 -1.41
C ASN A 352 9.97 -2.50 -2.13
N VAL A 353 10.99 -1.66 -2.31
CA VAL A 353 12.24 -2.07 -3.00
C VAL A 353 13.05 -3.10 -2.23
N ALA A 354 12.95 -3.12 -0.90
CA ALA A 354 13.60 -4.13 -0.08
C ALA A 354 12.87 -5.49 -0.12
N GLN A 355 11.66 -5.55 -0.69
CA GLN A 355 10.85 -6.77 -0.79
C GLN A 355 10.54 -7.17 -2.24
N GLY A 356 11.44 -6.84 -3.18
CA GLY A 356 11.37 -7.36 -4.55
C GLY A 356 10.56 -6.51 -5.53
N PHE A 357 10.15 -5.30 -5.16
CA PHE A 357 9.75 -4.28 -6.13
C PHE A 357 10.99 -3.79 -6.89
N ARG A 358 10.94 -3.79 -8.23
CA ARG A 358 12.08 -3.42 -9.09
C ARG A 358 11.81 -2.10 -9.79
N ILE A 359 12.46 -1.04 -9.33
CA ILE A 359 12.43 0.27 -9.98
C ILE A 359 12.84 0.14 -11.45
N GLY A 360 12.11 0.85 -12.33
CA GLY A 360 12.30 0.83 -13.78
C GLY A 360 11.62 -0.33 -14.50
N THR A 361 11.19 -1.36 -13.77
CA THR A 361 10.46 -2.53 -14.31
C THR A 361 9.03 -2.58 -13.82
N ASP A 362 8.86 -2.59 -12.50
CA ASP A 362 7.57 -2.52 -11.86
C ASP A 362 7.15 -1.05 -11.76
N THR A 363 5.85 -0.81 -11.64
CA THR A 363 5.29 0.55 -11.52
C THR A 363 4.55 0.65 -10.20
N ALA A 364 4.73 1.76 -9.49
CA ALA A 364 4.05 1.97 -8.21
C ALA A 364 2.61 2.44 -8.47
N LEU A 365 1.64 1.66 -8.01
CA LEU A 365 0.21 1.95 -8.16
C LEU A 365 -0.26 2.80 -6.97
N PRO A 366 -0.97 3.92 -7.19
CA PRO A 366 -1.51 4.69 -6.08
C PRO A 366 -2.65 3.94 -5.40
N VAL A 367 -2.60 3.85 -4.09
CA VAL A 367 -3.65 3.26 -3.25
C VAL A 367 -4.72 4.31 -3.04
N THR A 368 -5.93 4.07 -3.53
CA THR A 368 -7.01 5.05 -3.44
C THR A 368 -8.16 4.46 -2.67
N TYR A 369 -8.51 5.06 -1.53
CA TYR A 369 -9.70 4.66 -0.80
C TYR A 369 -10.93 5.31 -1.45
N ILE A 370 -11.72 4.52 -2.17
CA ILE A 370 -12.95 4.98 -2.82
C ILE A 370 -14.16 4.57 -1.97
N ARG A 371 -14.85 5.57 -1.43
CA ARG A 371 -16.05 5.41 -0.59
C ARG A 371 -17.28 5.11 -1.44
N SER A 372 -17.52 5.94 -2.46
CA SER A 372 -18.60 5.77 -3.44
C SER A 372 -18.01 5.73 -4.84
N SER A 373 -18.43 4.74 -5.64
CA SER A 373 -18.03 4.66 -7.05
C SER A 373 -18.79 5.67 -7.92
N GLU A 374 -19.88 6.20 -7.38
CA GLU A 374 -20.79 7.16 -8.00
C GLU A 374 -20.24 8.58 -7.90
N ALA A 375 -19.57 8.91 -6.79
CA ALA A 375 -18.99 10.23 -6.52
C ALA A 375 -17.52 10.13 -6.04
N PRO A 376 -16.58 9.62 -6.87
CA PRO A 376 -15.18 9.44 -6.46
C PRO A 376 -14.44 10.76 -6.14
N LEU A 377 -15.03 11.91 -6.49
CA LEU A 377 -14.43 13.25 -6.34
C LEU A 377 -15.17 14.13 -5.30
N GLU A 378 -16.13 13.59 -4.54
CA GLU A 378 -17.02 14.35 -3.66
C GLU A 378 -16.30 15.26 -2.65
N TYR A 379 -15.14 14.83 -2.15
CA TYR A 379 -14.46 15.51 -1.04
C TYR A 379 -13.17 16.24 -1.44
N LEU A 380 -12.99 16.54 -2.73
CA LEU A 380 -11.80 17.21 -3.25
C LEU A 380 -11.55 18.57 -2.58
N GLY A 381 -10.27 18.96 -2.51
CA GLY A 381 -9.82 20.28 -2.08
C GLY A 381 -9.53 20.38 -0.59
N GLY A 382 -8.82 21.43 -0.21
CA GLY A 382 -8.51 21.74 1.18
C GLY A 382 -8.40 23.25 1.42
N LYS A 383 -8.01 23.62 2.64
CA LYS A 383 -7.89 25.03 3.02
C LYS A 383 -6.60 25.66 2.47
N THR A 384 -6.59 26.99 2.38
CA THR A 384 -5.38 27.75 2.01
C THR A 384 -4.26 27.56 3.04
N SER A 385 -3.02 27.87 2.68
CA SER A 385 -1.86 27.77 3.59
C SER A 385 -2.09 28.48 4.92
N SER A 386 -2.65 29.69 4.90
CA SER A 386 -2.92 30.52 6.08
C SER A 386 -4.00 29.96 7.00
N GLU A 387 -4.93 29.18 6.47
CA GLU A 387 -6.06 28.60 7.22
C GLU A 387 -5.71 27.24 7.85
N ARG A 388 -4.58 26.64 7.47
CA ARG A 388 -4.11 25.37 8.01
C ARG A 388 -3.38 25.56 9.35
N LYS A 389 -4.17 25.57 10.43
CA LYS A 389 -3.68 25.81 11.79
C LYS A 389 -3.10 24.57 12.48
N ILE A 390 -3.36 23.36 11.98
CA ILE A 390 -2.80 22.12 12.53
C ILE A 390 -1.45 21.86 11.87
N LEU A 391 -0.41 21.58 12.66
CA LEU A 391 0.91 21.26 12.11
C LEU A 391 0.87 19.93 11.37
N ALA A 392 0.48 18.86 12.06
CA ALA A 392 0.40 17.54 11.47
C ALA A 392 -0.84 16.75 11.91
N PHE A 393 -1.35 15.91 11.01
CA PHE A 393 -2.47 15.01 11.29
C PHE A 393 -2.19 13.56 10.91
N PHE A 394 -2.69 12.65 11.75
CA PHE A 394 -2.76 11.22 11.52
C PHE A 394 -3.96 10.62 12.24
N ALA A 395 -4.69 9.73 11.56
CA ALA A 395 -5.59 8.77 12.19
C ALA A 395 -5.72 7.52 11.31
N GLY A 396 -5.88 6.35 11.92
CA GLY A 396 -6.11 5.11 11.17
C GLY A 396 -5.95 3.85 12.01
N SER A 397 -6.27 2.70 11.42
CA SER A 397 -6.17 1.40 12.07
C SER A 397 -4.74 1.10 12.56
N MET A 398 -4.60 0.48 13.73
CA MET A 398 -3.31 0.15 14.39
C MET A 398 -2.64 -1.12 13.83
N HIS A 399 -2.63 -1.26 12.51
CA HIS A 399 -1.96 -2.35 11.81
C HIS A 399 -0.50 -2.00 11.53
N GLY A 400 0.38 -3.00 11.62
CA GLY A 400 1.83 -2.83 11.53
C GLY A 400 2.45 -2.19 12.79
N TYR A 401 3.76 -2.36 12.97
CA TYR A 401 4.41 -1.90 14.21
C TYR A 401 4.51 -0.37 14.31
N LEU A 402 4.64 0.32 13.18
CA LEU A 402 5.06 1.73 13.17
C LEU A 402 3.97 2.66 13.70
N ARG A 403 2.70 2.37 13.42
CA ARG A 403 1.57 3.22 13.83
C ARG A 403 1.40 3.24 15.34
N LEU A 404 1.65 2.12 16.01
CA LEU A 404 1.65 2.03 17.48
C LEU A 404 2.76 2.92 18.08
N ILE A 405 3.94 2.93 17.49
CA ILE A 405 5.06 3.79 17.92
C ILE A 405 4.68 5.26 17.72
N LEU A 406 4.14 5.62 16.54
CA LEU A 406 3.70 6.98 16.22
C LEU A 406 2.67 7.50 17.24
N VAL A 407 1.60 6.73 17.49
CA VAL A 407 0.53 7.12 18.42
C VAL A 407 1.08 7.21 19.85
N LYS A 408 1.85 6.21 20.31
CA LYS A 408 2.45 6.24 21.65
C LYS A 408 3.31 7.49 21.90
N LEU A 409 4.06 7.92 20.89
CA LEU A 409 4.98 9.06 21.01
C LEU A 409 4.29 10.42 20.87
N TRP A 410 3.19 10.53 20.14
CA TRP A 410 2.66 11.85 19.74
C TRP A 410 1.19 12.09 20.09
N GLU A 411 0.40 11.06 20.40
CA GLU A 411 -1.01 11.25 20.76
C GLU A 411 -1.13 12.10 22.03
N ASN A 412 -1.90 13.18 21.93
CA ASN A 412 -2.14 14.14 23.00
C ASN A 412 -0.88 14.76 23.63
N LYS A 413 0.28 14.70 22.95
CA LYS A 413 1.53 15.30 23.46
C LYS A 413 1.67 16.78 23.12
N GLU A 414 1.23 17.17 21.93
CA GLU A 414 1.35 18.53 21.42
C GLU A 414 0.02 18.97 20.80
N PRO A 415 -0.47 20.18 21.10
CA PRO A 415 -1.80 20.61 20.66
C PRO A 415 -1.94 20.75 19.15
N ASP A 416 -0.83 21.03 18.44
CA ASP A 416 -0.74 21.19 16.99
C ASP A 416 -0.43 19.87 16.23
N MET A 417 -0.15 18.78 16.95
CA MET A 417 0.04 17.44 16.42
C MET A 417 -1.22 16.59 16.67
N LYS A 418 -2.15 16.59 15.71
CA LYS A 418 -3.39 15.80 15.79
C LYS A 418 -3.13 14.35 15.37
N ILE A 419 -2.47 13.60 16.23
CA ILE A 419 -2.14 12.18 16.02
C ILE A 419 -3.07 11.32 16.86
N PHE A 420 -3.81 10.43 16.22
CA PHE A 420 -4.79 9.57 16.87
C PHE A 420 -4.65 8.12 16.43
N GLY A 421 -5.18 7.22 17.27
CA GLY A 421 -5.55 5.87 16.86
C GLY A 421 -6.64 5.81 15.78
N PRO A 422 -7.38 4.69 15.70
CA PRO A 422 -8.55 4.60 14.83
C PRO A 422 -9.63 5.59 15.29
N MET A 423 -10.17 6.38 14.35
CA MET A 423 -11.35 7.20 14.62
C MET A 423 -12.63 6.38 14.43
N PRO A 424 -13.70 6.68 15.18
CA PRO A 424 -15.01 6.06 14.98
C PRO A 424 -15.51 6.17 13.54
N ARG A 425 -16.29 5.18 13.10
CA ARG A 425 -16.81 5.08 11.72
C ARG A 425 -18.13 5.83 11.50
N ASP A 426 -18.63 6.54 12.50
CA ASP A 426 -19.87 7.31 12.39
C ASP A 426 -19.70 8.56 11.48
N PRO A 427 -20.82 9.12 10.96
CA PRO A 427 -20.76 10.27 10.06
C PRO A 427 -20.05 11.51 10.62
N LYS A 428 -20.14 11.77 11.94
CA LYS A 428 -19.51 12.93 12.58
C LYS A 428 -18.00 12.75 12.63
N SER A 429 -17.50 11.59 13.05
CA SER A 429 -16.06 11.30 13.04
C SER A 429 -15.48 11.23 11.62
N LYS A 430 -16.23 10.70 10.64
CA LYS A 430 -15.84 10.77 9.21
C LYS A 430 -15.72 12.22 8.72
N LYS A 431 -16.64 13.11 9.11
CA LYS A 431 -16.55 14.55 8.79
C LYS A 431 -15.35 15.20 9.46
N GLN A 432 -15.12 14.90 10.74
CA GLN A 432 -14.00 15.44 11.50
C GLN A 432 -12.64 15.00 10.94
N TYR A 433 -12.49 13.73 10.54
CA TYR A 433 -11.30 13.24 9.85
C TYR A 433 -10.97 14.09 8.61
N ARG A 434 -11.98 14.38 7.79
CA ARG A 434 -11.82 15.23 6.59
C ARG A 434 -11.43 16.66 6.97
N GLU A 435 -12.07 17.23 7.98
CA GLU A 435 -11.72 18.58 8.46
C GLU A 435 -10.27 18.66 8.96
N TYR A 436 -9.78 17.63 9.65
CA TYR A 436 -8.38 17.56 10.06
C TYR A 436 -7.44 17.48 8.84
N MET A 437 -7.71 16.62 7.86
CA MET A 437 -6.92 16.55 6.62
C MET A 437 -6.87 17.91 5.91
N LYS A 438 -8.00 18.60 5.80
CA LYS A 438 -8.12 19.90 5.12
C LYS A 438 -7.48 21.06 5.91
N SER A 439 -7.37 20.93 7.23
CA SER A 439 -6.86 21.98 8.12
C SER A 439 -5.41 21.76 8.58
N SER A 440 -4.76 20.68 8.14
CA SER A 440 -3.39 20.34 8.54
C SER A 440 -2.39 20.76 7.48
N ARG A 441 -1.23 21.24 7.91
CA ARG A 441 -0.10 21.54 7.01
C ARG A 441 0.45 20.23 6.42
N TYR A 442 0.70 19.28 7.30
CA TYR A 442 1.32 18.00 6.99
C TYR A 442 0.39 16.82 7.33
N CYS A 443 0.31 15.83 6.44
CA CYS A 443 -0.51 14.63 6.66
C CYS A 443 0.38 13.40 6.72
N ILE A 444 0.42 12.75 7.88
CA ILE A 444 1.36 11.65 8.14
C ILE A 444 0.89 10.39 7.43
N CYS A 445 1.76 9.88 6.57
CA CYS A 445 1.60 8.68 5.76
C CYS A 445 2.47 7.55 6.33
N ALA A 446 2.27 7.22 7.62
CA ALA A 446 2.96 6.11 8.25
C ALA A 446 2.50 4.75 7.70
N ARG A 447 3.44 3.86 7.39
CA ARG A 447 3.13 2.53 6.85
C ARG A 447 2.32 1.66 7.80
N GLY A 448 1.62 0.66 7.25
CA GLY A 448 0.90 -0.36 8.00
C GLY A 448 1.70 -1.65 8.08
N TYR A 449 1.06 -2.80 7.80
CA TYR A 449 1.79 -4.04 7.54
C TYR A 449 2.76 -3.87 6.36
N GLU A 450 2.26 -3.33 5.25
CA GLU A 450 3.03 -2.96 4.07
C GLU A 450 3.35 -1.46 4.03
N VAL A 451 4.27 -1.09 3.13
CA VAL A 451 4.79 0.28 2.97
C VAL A 451 3.77 1.30 2.48
N HIS A 452 2.70 0.84 1.82
CA HIS A 452 1.73 1.71 1.18
C HIS A 452 0.55 2.04 2.10
N THR A 453 -0.15 3.13 1.79
CA THR A 453 -1.38 3.51 2.50
C THR A 453 -2.24 4.44 1.64
N PRO A 454 -3.58 4.35 1.72
CA PRO A 454 -4.47 5.29 1.04
C PRO A 454 -4.25 6.75 1.46
N ARG A 455 -3.70 6.98 2.66
CA ARG A 455 -3.42 8.32 3.19
C ARG A 455 -2.49 9.15 2.31
N VAL A 456 -1.60 8.52 1.51
CA VAL A 456 -0.76 9.25 0.55
C VAL A 456 -1.64 9.98 -0.48
N VAL A 457 -2.63 9.29 -1.04
CA VAL A 457 -3.57 9.88 -1.99
C VAL A 457 -4.57 10.80 -1.27
N GLU A 458 -5.07 10.41 -0.09
CA GLU A 458 -5.97 11.27 0.69
C GLU A 458 -5.32 12.61 1.08
N ALA A 459 -4.01 12.64 1.36
CA ALA A 459 -3.28 13.88 1.62
C ALA A 459 -3.28 14.78 0.39
N ILE A 460 -2.97 14.23 -0.78
CA ILE A 460 -2.90 14.95 -2.05
C ILE A 460 -4.28 15.54 -2.43
N ILE A 461 -5.36 14.75 -2.35
CA ILE A 461 -6.72 15.25 -2.70
C ILE A 461 -7.23 16.31 -1.72
N ASN A 462 -6.70 16.36 -0.49
CA ASN A 462 -7.03 17.39 0.50
C ASN A 462 -5.99 18.53 0.53
N GLU A 463 -5.10 18.62 -0.48
CA GLU A 463 -4.06 19.65 -0.60
C GLU A 463 -3.16 19.76 0.64
N CYS A 464 -2.93 18.63 1.33
CA CYS A 464 -2.11 18.50 2.52
C CYS A 464 -0.76 17.89 2.14
N VAL A 465 0.36 18.45 2.63
CA VAL A 465 1.70 17.94 2.25
C VAL A 465 1.90 16.54 2.86
N PRO A 466 2.05 15.48 2.05
CA PRO A 466 2.24 14.13 2.57
C PRO A 466 3.62 14.00 3.25
N VAL A 467 3.61 13.45 4.46
CA VAL A 467 4.82 13.07 5.20
C VAL A 467 4.93 11.56 5.18
N ILE A 468 5.78 11.03 4.32
CA ILE A 468 5.96 9.59 4.11
C ILE A 468 6.89 9.05 5.19
N ILE A 469 6.35 8.18 6.04
CA ILE A 469 7.11 7.44 7.06
C ILE A 469 6.95 5.95 6.75
N ALA A 470 7.72 5.50 5.77
CA ALA A 470 7.66 4.16 5.20
C ALA A 470 8.99 3.84 4.51
N ASP A 471 9.91 3.20 5.24
CA ASP A 471 11.23 2.92 4.69
C ASP A 471 11.11 2.00 3.46
N ASN A 472 11.90 2.27 2.43
CA ASN A 472 11.93 1.53 1.16
C ASN A 472 10.66 1.67 0.29
N TYR A 473 9.78 2.63 0.58
CA TYR A 473 8.59 2.88 -0.24
C TYR A 473 8.91 3.67 -1.51
N VAL A 474 8.61 3.09 -2.68
CA VAL A 474 8.63 3.83 -3.95
C VAL A 474 7.24 4.46 -4.17
N PRO A 475 7.11 5.79 -4.15
CA PRO A 475 5.80 6.42 -4.28
C PRO A 475 5.27 6.33 -5.73
N PRO A 476 3.95 6.47 -5.97
CA PRO A 476 3.38 6.29 -7.29
C PRO A 476 3.90 7.27 -8.35
N PHE A 477 3.93 6.85 -9.61
CA PHE A 477 4.43 7.66 -10.73
C PHE A 477 5.88 8.15 -10.55
N PHE A 478 6.68 7.38 -9.83
CA PHE A 478 8.06 7.72 -9.45
C PHE A 478 8.95 8.05 -10.65
N GLU A 479 8.68 7.44 -11.80
CA GLU A 479 9.43 7.62 -13.03
C GLU A 479 9.17 8.98 -13.72
N VAL A 480 8.11 9.70 -13.35
CA VAL A 480 7.76 11.00 -13.94
C VAL A 480 7.71 12.14 -12.92
N LEU A 481 7.19 11.90 -11.72
CA LEU A 481 7.05 12.93 -10.69
C LEU A 481 8.30 13.03 -9.80
N ASN A 482 8.71 14.26 -9.49
CA ASN A 482 9.73 14.53 -8.49
C ASN A 482 9.06 14.73 -7.12
N TRP A 483 8.92 13.63 -6.36
CA TRP A 483 8.21 13.64 -5.08
C TRP A 483 8.85 14.54 -4.01
N GLU A 484 10.16 14.77 -4.07
CA GLU A 484 10.88 15.63 -3.12
C GLU A 484 10.46 17.11 -3.23
N GLU A 485 9.77 17.49 -4.31
CA GLU A 485 9.26 18.85 -4.53
C GLU A 485 7.96 19.14 -3.77
N PHE A 486 7.22 18.10 -3.39
CA PHE A 486 5.87 18.24 -2.82
C PHE A 486 5.55 17.28 -1.67
N ALA A 487 6.52 16.46 -1.22
CA ALA A 487 6.38 15.54 -0.11
C ALA A 487 7.60 15.60 0.82
N VAL A 488 7.40 15.20 2.08
CA VAL A 488 8.47 15.07 3.08
C VAL A 488 8.70 13.58 3.34
N PHE A 489 9.94 13.12 3.23
CA PHE A 489 10.31 11.75 3.60
C PHE A 489 11.00 11.77 4.97
N VAL A 490 10.51 10.97 5.90
CA VAL A 490 11.07 10.83 7.24
C VAL A 490 11.38 9.36 7.46
N GLU A 491 12.63 9.05 7.83
CA GLU A 491 13.01 7.67 8.16
C GLU A 491 12.23 7.19 9.40
N GLU A 492 11.89 5.90 9.45
CA GLU A 492 11.10 5.35 10.55
C GLU A 492 11.73 5.56 11.93
N LYS A 493 13.07 5.58 11.99
CA LYS A 493 13.85 5.82 13.22
C LYS A 493 13.70 7.25 13.76
N ASP A 494 13.30 8.21 12.91
CA ASP A 494 13.25 9.64 13.23
C ASP A 494 11.87 10.10 13.71
N ILE A 495 10.91 9.18 13.88
CA ILE A 495 9.59 9.48 14.48
C ILE A 495 9.70 10.25 15.81
N PRO A 496 10.63 9.93 16.74
CA PRO A 496 10.76 10.72 17.98
C PRO A 496 11.10 12.20 17.75
N ASN A 497 11.67 12.55 16.59
CA ASN A 497 12.02 13.93 16.23
C ASN A 497 11.05 14.54 15.20
N LEU A 498 9.92 13.88 14.91
CA LEU A 498 9.00 14.23 13.83
C LEU A 498 8.57 15.70 13.85
N ARG A 499 8.10 16.21 15.00
CA ARG A 499 7.63 17.60 15.11
C ARG A 499 8.74 18.61 14.78
N ASN A 500 9.95 18.38 15.28
CA ASN A 500 11.09 19.27 15.01
C ASN A 500 11.48 19.26 13.52
N ILE A 501 11.43 18.08 12.87
CA ILE A 501 11.67 17.98 11.43
C ILE A 501 10.64 18.83 10.67
N LEU A 502 9.35 18.72 11.00
CA LEU A 502 8.30 19.47 10.32
C LEU A 502 8.39 20.99 10.57
N LEU A 503 8.76 21.41 11.78
CA LEU A 503 8.99 22.81 12.13
C LEU A 503 10.27 23.39 11.52
N SER A 504 11.26 22.54 11.22
CA SER A 504 12.50 22.97 10.57
C SER A 504 12.32 23.38 9.11
N ILE A 505 11.17 23.04 8.50
CA ILE A 505 10.84 23.38 7.12
C ILE A 505 10.36 24.84 7.09
N PRO A 506 11.05 25.74 6.38
CA PRO A 506 10.65 27.14 6.25
C PRO A 506 9.25 27.30 5.64
N ASP A 507 8.54 28.36 6.03
CA ASP A 507 7.15 28.60 5.61
C ASP A 507 7.01 28.80 4.09
N ASP A 508 7.96 29.48 3.45
CA ASP A 508 8.03 29.65 2.00
C ASP A 508 8.17 28.31 1.27
N ARG A 509 9.03 27.43 1.79
CA ARG A 509 9.18 26.06 1.29
C ARG A 509 7.88 25.26 1.46
N TYR A 510 7.22 25.36 2.61
CA TYR A 510 5.93 24.73 2.83
C TYR A 510 4.85 25.20 1.84
N ILE A 511 4.73 26.51 1.64
CA ILE A 511 3.77 27.11 0.70
C ILE A 511 4.04 26.58 -0.72
N GLY A 512 5.32 26.53 -1.13
CA GLY A 512 5.73 25.94 -2.40
C GLY A 512 5.35 24.47 -2.53
N MET A 513 5.60 23.65 -1.50
CA MET A 513 5.19 22.24 -1.49
C MET A 513 3.67 22.10 -1.61
N GLN A 514 2.90 22.87 -0.85
CA GLN A 514 1.43 22.80 -0.88
C GLN A 514 0.88 23.16 -2.27
N ALA A 515 1.40 24.22 -2.90
CA ALA A 515 1.01 24.60 -4.26
C ALA A 515 1.32 23.48 -5.27
N ARG A 516 2.44 22.78 -5.09
CA ARG A 516 2.82 21.63 -5.93
C ARG A 516 1.98 20.39 -5.66
N VAL A 517 1.57 20.13 -4.41
CA VAL A 517 0.56 19.09 -4.08
C VAL A 517 -0.73 19.35 -4.85
N LYS A 518 -1.21 20.60 -4.87
CA LYS A 518 -2.37 20.99 -5.65
C LYS A 518 -2.17 20.77 -7.16
N ALA A 519 -0.98 21.05 -7.68
CA ALA A 519 -0.66 20.85 -9.09
C ALA A 519 -0.63 19.36 -9.50
N VAL A 520 -0.12 18.46 -8.66
CA VAL A 520 -0.12 17.01 -8.95
C VAL A 520 -1.46 16.33 -8.71
N GLN A 521 -2.38 16.98 -7.99
CA GLN A 521 -3.64 16.40 -7.53
C GLN A 521 -4.41 15.67 -8.64
N GLN A 522 -4.52 16.27 -9.83
CA GLN A 522 -5.23 15.70 -10.98
C GLN A 522 -4.75 14.29 -11.36
N HIS A 523 -3.47 13.96 -11.13
CA HIS A 523 -2.89 12.65 -11.46
C HIS A 523 -3.34 11.53 -10.52
N PHE A 524 -4.00 11.88 -9.42
CA PHE A 524 -4.48 10.96 -8.39
C PHE A 524 -6.01 10.94 -8.30
N LEU A 525 -6.70 11.42 -9.34
CA LEU A 525 -8.15 11.44 -9.42
C LEU A 525 -8.68 10.37 -10.38
N TRP A 526 -9.70 9.63 -9.94
CA TRP A 526 -10.45 8.71 -10.78
C TRP A 526 -11.67 9.40 -11.38
N HIS A 527 -11.84 9.25 -12.69
CA HIS A 527 -13.02 9.71 -13.41
C HIS A 527 -13.79 8.52 -14.00
N LYS A 528 -15.12 8.56 -13.94
CA LYS A 528 -15.99 7.56 -14.62
C LYS A 528 -15.70 7.47 -16.11
N LYS A 529 -15.38 8.61 -16.72
CA LYS A 529 -14.85 8.72 -18.09
C LYS A 529 -13.43 9.30 -17.96
N PRO A 530 -12.39 8.54 -18.31
CA PRO A 530 -11.02 9.00 -18.10
C PRO A 530 -10.74 10.32 -18.83
N VAL A 531 -10.05 11.24 -18.15
CA VAL A 531 -9.63 12.53 -18.71
C VAL A 531 -8.11 12.61 -18.77
N LYS A 532 -7.56 13.49 -19.62
CA LYS A 532 -6.12 13.59 -19.84
C LYS A 532 -5.38 13.78 -18.50
N PHE A 533 -4.31 13.01 -18.33
CA PHE A 533 -3.46 13.02 -17.14
C PHE A 533 -4.12 12.59 -15.82
N ASP A 534 -5.33 12.05 -15.84
CA ASP A 534 -5.94 11.47 -14.65
C ASP A 534 -5.25 10.18 -14.20
N GLN A 535 -5.69 9.62 -13.07
CA GLN A 535 -5.04 8.44 -12.49
C GLN A 535 -5.04 7.23 -13.43
N PHE A 536 -6.10 7.04 -14.22
CA PHE A 536 -6.14 5.97 -15.22
C PHE A 536 -5.05 6.14 -16.27
N HIS A 537 -4.94 7.33 -16.86
CA HIS A 537 -3.94 7.60 -17.89
C HIS A 537 -2.52 7.61 -17.33
N MET A 538 -2.32 8.07 -16.10
CA MET A 538 -1.01 8.07 -15.45
C MET A 538 -0.53 6.64 -15.16
N ILE A 539 -1.40 5.75 -14.67
CA ILE A 539 -1.07 4.32 -14.51
C ILE A 539 -0.73 3.70 -15.87
N LEU A 540 -1.53 3.99 -16.90
CA LEU A 540 -1.29 3.50 -18.25
C LEU A 540 0.06 4.01 -18.80
N HIS A 541 0.39 5.26 -18.52
CA HIS A 541 1.66 5.87 -18.89
C HIS A 541 2.84 5.22 -18.18
N SER A 542 2.75 4.93 -16.89
CA SER A 542 3.79 4.20 -16.17
C SER A 542 4.08 2.83 -16.79
N ILE A 543 3.02 2.11 -17.18
CA ILE A 543 3.13 0.80 -17.83
C ILE A 543 3.78 0.93 -19.21
N TRP A 544 3.34 1.91 -20.01
CA TRP A 544 3.94 2.25 -21.30
C TRP A 544 5.42 2.61 -21.17
N TYR A 545 5.75 3.53 -20.27
CA TYR A 545 7.10 4.01 -20.00
C TYR A 545 8.02 2.85 -19.63
N SER A 546 7.60 2.01 -18.67
CA SER A 546 8.34 0.81 -18.28
C SER A 546 8.65 -0.06 -19.50
N ARG A 547 7.65 -0.33 -20.35
CA ARG A 547 7.88 -1.17 -21.53
C ARG A 547 8.80 -0.51 -22.57
N VAL A 548 8.61 0.77 -22.88
CA VAL A 548 9.40 1.50 -23.89
C VAL A 548 10.89 1.49 -23.53
N HIS A 549 11.24 1.69 -22.26
CA HIS A 549 12.65 1.69 -21.83
C HIS A 549 13.25 0.29 -21.69
N ARG A 550 12.41 -0.76 -21.71
CA ARG A 550 12.79 -2.17 -21.50
C ARG A 550 12.71 -3.02 -22.78
N ILE A 551 12.35 -2.41 -23.90
CA ILE A 551 12.22 -3.10 -25.18
C ILE A 551 13.58 -3.64 -25.63
N LYS A 552 13.58 -4.86 -26.16
CA LYS A 552 14.70 -5.46 -26.87
C LYS A 552 14.21 -6.00 -28.21
N THR A 553 14.99 -5.81 -29.25
CA THR A 553 14.81 -6.48 -30.54
C THR A 553 15.54 -7.82 -30.55
N ARG A 554 15.12 -8.68 -31.48
CA ARG A 554 15.78 -9.96 -31.72
C ARG A 554 17.21 -9.72 -32.20
#